data_AF-A0A1I8JJZ0-F1
#
_entry.id   AF-A0A1I8JJZ0-F1
#
_cell.length_a   1.000
_cell.length_b   1.000
_cell.length_c   1.000
_cell.angle_alpha   90.00
_cell.angle_beta   90.00
_cell.angle_gamma   90.00
#
_symmetry.space_group_name_H-M   'P 1'
#
loop_
_entity.id
_entity.type
_entity.pdbx_description
1 polymer ?
#
loop_
_entity_poly.entity_id
_entity_poly.type
_entity_poly.pdbx_seq_one_letter_code
_entity_poly.pdbx_strand_id
1 'polypeptide(L)'
;MPESERDSQLRDFLEATDSDGNTAFTLAAKMEDLRSVQLLADAGADLRHKNKHSEDAIKVSKSDDVIKFIKKRLQIIGRYPFKMPGSSHPGTCIYIANDPYSDRSLAMGYDENSVRERFQTELKYKFIPYTNLTAKKMQELMLDLQERDFSSSASFVCFVSSHGSSDEETNKDYMRGMEPINPRTESAGKQLISLENFTEPISNNRTLRGKPKIFFYQACRTFQTGLRQKAVKTAKRTRQPNQRQAADLLEVHATSRGDAAFRHQKGTLFLQEFCQYMWEYMDTEHLRDIVDRLADHLN
;
A
#
# COMPACT_ATOMS: atom_id res chain seq x y z
N MET A 1 -41.90 9.96 0.84
CA MET A 1 -40.63 10.23 1.54
C MET A 1 -39.48 10.16 0.55
N PRO A 2 -38.56 11.14 0.56
CA PRO A 2 -37.28 11.06 -0.13
C PRO A 2 -36.49 9.83 0.33
N GLU A 3 -35.68 9.27 -0.58
CA GLU A 3 -34.88 8.07 -0.33
C GLU A 3 -33.88 8.27 0.82
N SER A 4 -33.29 9.46 0.92
CA SER A 4 -32.37 9.86 1.99
C SER A 4 -32.98 9.87 3.41
N GLU A 5 -34.26 10.24 3.54
CA GLU A 5 -34.95 10.23 4.84
C GLU A 5 -35.29 8.81 5.29
N ARG A 6 -35.58 7.90 4.33
CA ARG A 6 -35.83 6.49 4.64
C ARG A 6 -34.56 5.78 5.09
N ASP A 7 -33.44 6.06 4.45
CA ASP A 7 -32.14 5.48 4.81
C ASP A 7 -31.66 5.99 6.17
N SER A 8 -31.92 7.26 6.50
CA SER A 8 -31.62 7.82 7.82
C SER A 8 -32.45 7.15 8.92
N GLN A 9 -33.77 7.04 8.72
CA GLN A 9 -34.63 6.35 9.70
C GLN A 9 -34.27 4.88 9.87
N LEU A 10 -33.93 4.19 8.76
CA LEU A 10 -33.52 2.79 8.83
C LEU A 10 -32.27 2.60 9.69
N ARG A 11 -31.26 3.49 9.56
CA ARG A 11 -30.07 3.46 10.42
C ARG A 11 -30.42 3.70 11.88
N ASP A 12 -31.28 4.66 12.18
CA ASP A 12 -31.71 4.94 13.56
C ASP A 12 -32.38 3.72 14.20
N PHE A 13 -33.14 2.93 13.44
CA PHE A 13 -33.72 1.68 13.91
C PHE A 13 -32.71 0.55 14.10
N LEU A 14 -31.72 0.41 13.20
CA LEU A 14 -30.69 -0.62 13.29
C LEU A 14 -29.76 -0.41 14.49
N GLU A 15 -29.46 0.86 14.81
CA GLU A 15 -28.53 1.25 15.88
C GLU A 15 -29.23 1.62 17.20
N ALA A 16 -30.55 1.45 17.29
CA ALA A 16 -31.27 1.59 18.54
C ALA A 16 -30.78 0.55 19.57
N THR A 17 -30.50 1.01 20.79
CA THR A 17 -29.95 0.16 21.85
C THR A 17 -30.94 -0.11 22.98
N ASP A 18 -30.83 -1.29 23.59
CA ASP A 18 -31.51 -1.61 24.85
C ASP A 18 -30.90 -0.87 26.07
N SER A 19 -31.38 -1.19 27.29
CA SER A 19 -30.88 -0.60 28.53
C SER A 19 -29.39 -0.88 28.81
N ASP A 20 -28.84 -1.95 28.24
CA ASP A 20 -27.45 -2.38 28.42
C ASP A 20 -26.55 -1.86 27.28
N GLY A 21 -27.13 -1.16 26.31
CA GLY A 21 -26.42 -0.64 25.14
C GLY A 21 -26.25 -1.67 24.02
N ASN A 22 -26.99 -2.78 24.01
CA ASN A 22 -26.93 -3.75 22.92
C ASN A 22 -27.84 -3.29 21.76
N THR A 23 -27.35 -3.35 20.52
CA THR A 23 -28.18 -3.17 19.32
C THR A 23 -28.89 -4.47 18.97
N ALA A 24 -29.82 -4.42 18.01
CA ALA A 24 -30.44 -5.61 17.44
C ALA A 24 -29.40 -6.63 16.92
N PHE A 25 -28.28 -6.13 16.36
CA PHE A 25 -27.18 -6.97 15.89
C PHE A 25 -26.46 -7.69 17.04
N THR A 26 -26.11 -6.97 18.12
CA THR A 26 -25.49 -7.56 19.31
C THR A 26 -26.40 -8.60 19.97
N LEU A 27 -27.71 -8.34 20.02
CA LEU A 27 -28.69 -9.27 20.57
C LEU A 27 -28.84 -10.53 19.71
N ALA A 28 -28.94 -10.39 18.38
CA ALA A 28 -29.01 -11.54 17.47
C ALA A 28 -27.76 -12.44 17.60
N ALA A 29 -26.59 -11.82 17.75
CA ALA A 29 -25.34 -12.54 17.98
C ALA A 29 -25.34 -13.27 19.33
N LYS A 30 -25.76 -12.61 20.41
CA LYS A 30 -25.91 -13.21 21.76
C LYS A 30 -26.92 -14.36 21.81
N MET A 31 -27.95 -14.33 20.97
CA MET A 31 -28.95 -15.39 20.81
C MET A 31 -28.50 -16.52 19.87
N GLU A 32 -27.31 -16.40 19.28
CA GLU A 32 -26.73 -17.34 18.30
C GLU A 32 -27.59 -17.53 17.04
N ASP A 33 -28.43 -16.55 16.69
CA ASP A 33 -29.29 -16.61 15.52
C ASP A 33 -28.53 -16.10 14.28
N LEU A 34 -27.83 -17.03 13.62
CA LEU A 34 -27.05 -16.74 12.41
C LEU A 34 -27.90 -16.08 11.30
N ARG A 35 -29.19 -16.40 11.17
CA ARG A 35 -30.04 -15.83 10.11
C ARG A 35 -30.32 -14.37 10.38
N SER A 36 -30.68 -14.04 11.62
CA SER A 36 -30.90 -12.65 12.03
C SER A 36 -29.60 -11.83 11.95
N VAL A 37 -28.46 -12.40 12.35
CA VAL A 37 -27.14 -11.78 12.18
C VAL A 37 -26.84 -11.48 10.71
N GLN A 38 -27.13 -12.41 9.79
CA GLN A 38 -26.94 -12.20 8.35
C GLN A 38 -27.83 -11.07 7.81
N LEU A 39 -29.12 -11.10 8.12
CA LEU A 39 -30.08 -10.09 7.67
C LEU A 39 -29.73 -8.69 8.15
N LEU A 40 -29.37 -8.54 9.42
CA LEU A 40 -28.98 -7.24 10.00
C LEU A 40 -27.67 -6.73 9.39
N ALA A 41 -26.70 -7.62 9.12
CA ALA A 41 -25.46 -7.26 8.43
C ALA A 41 -25.65 -6.89 6.95
N ASP A 42 -26.67 -7.45 6.28
CA ASP A 42 -27.04 -7.09 4.91
C ASP A 42 -27.85 -5.78 4.87
N ALA A 43 -28.60 -5.48 5.93
CA ALA A 43 -29.30 -4.20 6.11
C ALA A 43 -28.36 -3.03 6.50
N GLY A 44 -27.09 -3.31 6.80
CA GLY A 44 -26.07 -2.29 7.07
C GLY A 44 -25.91 -1.90 8.54
N ALA A 45 -26.29 -2.77 9.49
CA ALA A 45 -26.06 -2.55 10.91
C ALA A 45 -24.56 -2.41 11.26
N ASP A 46 -24.21 -1.61 12.27
CA ASP A 46 -22.84 -1.48 12.77
C ASP A 46 -22.41 -2.75 13.51
N LEU A 47 -21.64 -3.58 12.81
CA LEU A 47 -21.08 -4.81 13.33
C LEU A 47 -20.00 -4.59 14.42
N ARG A 48 -19.51 -3.35 14.62
CA ARG A 48 -18.45 -3.00 15.59
C ARG A 48 -18.98 -2.32 16.85
N HIS A 49 -20.30 -2.12 16.95
CA HIS A 49 -20.92 -1.48 18.10
C HIS A 49 -20.55 -2.20 19.42
N LYS A 50 -20.27 -1.42 20.46
CA LYS A 50 -19.95 -1.92 21.79
C LYS A 50 -21.03 -1.51 22.78
N ASN A 51 -21.50 -2.47 23.57
CA ASN A 51 -22.44 -2.20 24.64
C ASN A 51 -21.78 -1.47 25.82
N LYS A 52 -22.55 -1.17 26.88
CA LYS A 52 -22.05 -0.47 28.09
C LYS A 52 -20.96 -1.26 28.84
N HIS A 53 -20.83 -2.56 28.58
CA HIS A 53 -19.78 -3.42 29.12
C HIS A 53 -18.55 -3.52 28.21
N SER A 54 -18.47 -2.70 27.15
CA SER A 54 -17.43 -2.74 26.13
C SER A 54 -17.34 -4.08 25.39
N GLU A 55 -18.48 -4.75 25.22
CA GLU A 55 -18.60 -6.01 24.47
C GLU A 55 -19.23 -5.76 23.11
N ASP A 56 -18.60 -6.30 22.07
CA ASP A 56 -19.15 -6.34 20.72
C ASP A 56 -19.88 -7.66 20.46
N ALA A 57 -20.51 -7.77 19.28
CA ALA A 57 -21.23 -8.97 18.86
C ALA A 57 -20.36 -10.24 18.91
N ILE A 58 -19.04 -10.15 18.65
CA ILE A 58 -18.13 -11.29 18.71
C ILE A 58 -17.94 -11.76 20.16
N LYS A 59 -17.80 -10.82 21.09
CA LYS A 59 -17.53 -11.12 22.50
C LYS A 59 -18.74 -11.71 23.23
N VAL A 60 -19.95 -11.33 22.85
CA VAL A 60 -21.19 -11.90 23.42
C VAL A 60 -21.61 -13.23 22.78
N SER A 61 -21.12 -13.53 21.58
CA SER A 61 -21.41 -14.79 20.87
C SER A 61 -20.59 -15.95 21.45
N LYS A 62 -21.19 -17.14 21.44
CA LYS A 62 -20.57 -18.41 21.80
C LYS A 62 -20.50 -19.38 20.61
N SER A 63 -21.28 -19.17 19.56
CA SER A 63 -21.28 -20.01 18.36
C SER A 63 -20.12 -19.66 17.44
N ASP A 64 -19.32 -20.67 17.09
CA ASP A 64 -18.25 -20.53 16.11
C ASP A 64 -18.76 -20.07 14.74
N ASP A 65 -19.96 -20.49 14.34
CA ASP A 65 -20.53 -20.13 13.04
C ASP A 65 -20.90 -18.64 12.97
N VAL A 66 -21.50 -18.13 14.04
CA VAL A 66 -21.83 -16.69 14.18
C VAL A 66 -20.54 -15.88 14.24
N ILE A 67 -19.60 -16.26 15.10
CA ILE A 67 -18.30 -15.59 15.21
C ILE A 67 -17.55 -15.58 13.86
N LYS A 68 -17.54 -16.71 13.15
CA LYS A 68 -16.88 -16.84 11.84
C LYS A 68 -17.56 -15.98 10.79
N PHE A 69 -18.90 -15.92 10.77
CA PHE A 69 -19.63 -15.03 9.87
C PHE A 69 -19.31 -13.57 10.17
N ILE A 70 -19.43 -13.14 11.43
CA ILE A 70 -19.20 -11.74 11.84
C ILE A 70 -17.76 -11.34 11.52
N LYS A 71 -16.76 -12.17 11.87
CA LYS A 71 -15.36 -11.91 11.51
C LYS A 71 -15.17 -11.82 9.99
N LYS A 72 -15.83 -12.69 9.21
CA LYS A 72 -15.75 -12.67 7.74
C LYS A 72 -16.33 -11.37 7.18
N ARG A 73 -17.48 -10.94 7.71
CA ARG A 73 -18.21 -9.75 7.27
C ARG A 73 -17.50 -8.45 7.66
N LEU A 74 -16.92 -8.41 8.85
CA LEU A 74 -16.05 -7.33 9.33
C LEU A 74 -14.66 -7.32 8.66
N GLN A 75 -14.37 -8.29 7.79
CA GLN A 75 -13.04 -8.53 7.22
C GLN A 75 -11.95 -8.77 8.30
N ILE A 76 -12.35 -9.08 9.54
CA ILE A 76 -11.46 -9.36 10.69
C ILE A 76 -10.68 -10.68 10.50
N ILE A 77 -11.05 -11.52 9.53
CA ILE A 77 -10.29 -12.75 9.19
C ILE A 77 -8.97 -12.45 8.45
N GLY A 78 -8.68 -11.20 8.05
CA GLY A 78 -7.58 -10.91 7.10
C GLY A 78 -6.63 -9.77 7.43
N ARG A 79 -6.44 -9.37 8.69
CA ARG A 79 -5.44 -8.35 9.02
C ARG A 79 -4.03 -8.95 8.96
N TYR A 80 -3.16 -8.38 8.13
CA TYR A 80 -1.75 -8.74 8.18
C TYR A 80 -1.19 -8.39 9.56
N PRO A 81 -0.37 -9.28 10.17
CA PRO A 81 0.33 -8.93 11.39
C PRO A 81 1.24 -7.74 11.10
N PHE A 82 1.27 -6.75 11.99
CA PHE A 82 2.17 -5.61 11.82
C PHE A 82 3.63 -6.03 11.97
N LYS A 83 3.94 -6.98 12.86
CA LYS A 83 5.30 -7.47 13.14
C LYS A 83 5.29 -8.97 13.40
N MET A 84 6.31 -9.69 12.89
CA MET A 84 6.48 -11.13 13.15
C MET A 84 6.95 -11.37 14.60
N PRO A 85 6.49 -12.45 15.27
CA PRO A 85 6.98 -12.83 16.60
C PRO A 85 8.51 -12.99 16.61
N GLY A 86 9.17 -12.41 17.61
CA GLY A 86 10.63 -12.50 17.78
C GLY A 86 11.45 -11.66 16.79
N SER A 87 10.83 -10.93 15.86
CA SER A 87 11.55 -10.04 14.96
C SER A 87 12.01 -8.76 15.68
N SER A 88 13.12 -8.17 15.24
CA SER A 88 13.59 -6.86 15.74
C SER A 88 12.80 -5.70 15.13
N HIS A 89 12.28 -5.84 13.92
CA HIS A 89 11.58 -4.78 13.17
C HIS A 89 10.34 -5.32 12.42
N PRO A 90 9.28 -4.51 12.23
CA PRO A 90 8.06 -4.92 11.50
C PRO A 90 8.32 -5.41 10.07
N GLY A 91 9.21 -4.75 9.35
CA GLY A 91 9.52 -5.09 7.99
C GLY A 91 10.74 -4.34 7.47
N THR A 92 10.94 -4.41 6.15
CA THR A 92 11.98 -3.66 5.44
C THR A 92 11.36 -2.54 4.64
N CYS A 93 11.91 -1.34 4.77
CA CYS A 93 11.54 -0.16 3.99
C CYS A 93 12.73 0.25 3.12
N ILE A 94 12.58 0.13 1.80
CA ILE A 94 13.57 0.61 0.82
C ILE A 94 13.16 1.99 0.37
N TYR A 95 14.08 2.95 0.38
CA TYR A 95 13.86 4.28 -0.17
C TYR A 95 14.87 4.55 -1.28
N ILE A 96 14.41 4.79 -2.50
CA ILE A 96 15.27 5.09 -3.65
C ILE A 96 14.96 6.51 -4.13
N ALA A 97 15.98 7.35 -4.19
CA ALA A 97 15.84 8.72 -4.67
C ALA A 97 16.87 9.01 -5.77
N ASN A 98 16.38 9.30 -6.97
CA ASN A 98 17.21 9.70 -8.10
C ASN A 98 16.93 11.16 -8.44
N ASP A 99 18.00 11.94 -8.54
CA ASP A 99 17.97 13.30 -9.04
C ASP A 99 19.12 13.52 -10.04
N PRO A 100 18.82 13.44 -11.35
CA PRO A 100 19.82 13.56 -12.40
C PRO A 100 20.43 14.96 -12.52
N TYR A 101 19.85 15.97 -11.86
CA TYR A 101 20.26 17.37 -12.04
C TYR A 101 20.96 17.97 -10.82
N SER A 102 21.04 17.23 -9.71
CA SER A 102 21.69 17.57 -8.41
C SER A 102 21.32 18.93 -7.79
N ASP A 103 20.46 19.71 -8.45
CA ASP A 103 19.93 21.00 -8.05
C ASP A 103 18.80 20.88 -7.02
N ARG A 104 18.30 19.65 -6.77
CA ARG A 104 17.16 19.39 -5.86
C ARG A 104 17.54 18.53 -4.66
N SER A 105 18.83 18.44 -4.34
CA SER A 105 19.35 17.68 -3.19
C SER A 105 18.65 18.03 -1.87
N LEU A 106 18.33 19.32 -1.63
CA LEU A 106 17.57 19.74 -0.43
C LEU A 106 16.15 19.14 -0.38
N ALA A 107 15.40 19.19 -1.48
CA ALA A 107 14.02 18.67 -1.51
C ALA A 107 13.99 17.14 -1.31
N MET A 108 14.96 16.41 -1.88
CA MET A 108 15.10 14.98 -1.64
C MET A 108 15.43 14.66 -0.18
N GLY A 109 16.25 15.51 0.46
CA GLY A 109 16.55 15.39 1.89
C GLY A 109 15.29 15.53 2.75
N TYR A 110 14.38 16.46 2.41
CA TYR A 110 13.09 16.56 3.09
C TYR A 110 12.22 15.31 2.90
N ASP A 111 12.10 14.80 1.68
CA ASP A 111 11.33 13.56 1.44
C ASP A 111 11.92 12.36 2.18
N GLU A 112 13.24 12.18 2.11
CA GLU A 112 13.91 11.09 2.80
C GLU A 112 13.71 11.20 4.31
N ASN A 113 13.86 12.39 4.89
CA ASN A 113 13.71 12.62 6.32
C ASN A 113 12.28 12.34 6.80
N SER A 114 11.26 12.82 6.07
CA SER A 114 9.85 12.59 6.43
C SER A 114 9.52 11.10 6.38
N VAL A 115 9.89 10.40 5.31
CA VAL A 115 9.66 8.95 5.19
C VAL A 115 10.46 8.18 6.24
N ARG A 116 11.72 8.56 6.49
CA ARG A 116 12.57 7.95 7.52
C ARG A 116 11.98 8.12 8.90
N GLU A 117 11.47 9.30 9.23
CA GLU A 117 10.84 9.56 10.53
C GLU A 117 9.63 8.63 10.72
N ARG A 118 8.72 8.57 9.75
CA ARG A 118 7.54 7.68 9.83
C ARG A 118 7.93 6.20 9.90
N PHE A 119 8.74 5.72 8.97
CA PHE A 119 9.01 4.28 8.84
C PHE A 119 10.10 3.78 9.79
N GLN A 120 11.21 4.49 9.94
CA GLN A 120 12.32 4.06 10.79
C GLN A 120 12.09 4.46 12.26
N THR A 121 11.71 5.70 12.52
CA THR A 121 11.62 6.21 13.90
C THR A 121 10.34 5.79 14.58
N GLU A 122 9.19 5.90 13.94
CA GLU A 122 7.90 5.63 14.58
C GLU A 122 7.49 4.17 14.41
N LEU A 123 7.44 3.70 13.17
CA LEU A 123 7.06 2.33 12.83
C LEU A 123 8.20 1.32 13.02
N LYS A 124 9.44 1.74 13.31
CA LYS A 124 10.60 0.86 13.59
C LYS A 124 10.96 -0.14 12.47
N TYR A 125 10.69 0.19 11.21
CA TYR A 125 11.12 -0.60 10.05
C TYR A 125 12.64 -0.55 9.89
N LYS A 126 13.19 -1.60 9.28
CA LYS A 126 14.57 -1.56 8.75
C LYS A 126 14.59 -0.68 7.51
N PHE A 127 15.01 0.58 7.66
CA PHE A 127 15.06 1.56 6.59
C PHE A 127 16.41 1.54 5.85
N ILE A 128 16.38 1.42 4.53
CA ILE A 128 17.58 1.32 3.68
C ILE A 128 17.46 2.33 2.52
N PRO A 129 18.17 3.48 2.61
CA PRO A 129 18.17 4.49 1.56
C PRO A 129 19.17 4.13 0.44
N TYR A 130 18.81 4.48 -0.79
CA TYR A 130 19.66 4.46 -1.97
C TYR A 130 19.49 5.78 -2.73
N THR A 131 20.60 6.34 -3.19
CA THR A 131 20.59 7.58 -3.97
C THR A 131 21.24 7.37 -5.32
N ASN A 132 20.68 8.01 -6.35
CA ASN A 132 21.29 8.14 -7.67
C ASN A 132 21.70 6.80 -8.30
N LEU A 133 20.76 5.86 -8.34
CA LEU A 133 20.92 4.57 -8.99
C LEU A 133 20.70 4.69 -10.50
N THR A 134 21.56 4.03 -11.29
CA THR A 134 21.29 3.80 -12.72
C THR A 134 20.14 2.80 -12.89
N ALA A 135 19.51 2.76 -14.07
CA ALA A 135 18.44 1.80 -14.35
C ALA A 135 18.90 0.34 -14.19
N LYS A 136 20.18 0.07 -14.50
CA LYS A 136 20.83 -1.22 -14.26
C LYS A 136 20.87 -1.56 -12.77
N LYS A 137 21.38 -0.63 -11.95
CA LYS A 137 21.53 -0.82 -10.51
C LYS A 137 20.17 -0.96 -9.81
N MET A 138 19.14 -0.26 -10.28
CA MET A 138 17.78 -0.47 -9.78
C MET A 138 17.29 -1.88 -10.10
N GLN A 139 17.53 -2.39 -11.30
CA GLN A 139 17.17 -3.77 -11.65
C GLN A 139 17.94 -4.80 -10.82
N GLU A 140 19.26 -4.63 -10.70
CA GLU A 140 20.14 -5.50 -9.89
C GLU A 140 19.69 -5.51 -8.43
N LEU A 141 19.38 -4.35 -7.85
CA LEU A 141 18.85 -4.24 -6.50
C LEU A 141 17.56 -5.06 -6.32
N MET A 142 16.59 -4.93 -7.23
CA MET A 142 15.31 -5.66 -7.08
C MET A 142 15.49 -7.16 -7.27
N LEU A 143 16.40 -7.59 -8.16
CA LEU A 143 16.77 -9.01 -8.32
C LEU A 143 17.49 -9.56 -7.10
N ASP A 144 18.38 -8.79 -6.49
CA ASP A 144 19.05 -9.18 -5.25
C ASP A 144 18.02 -9.30 -4.11
N LEU A 145 17.08 -8.35 -4.01
CA LEU A 145 16.00 -8.39 -3.02
C LEU A 145 15.04 -9.57 -3.26
N GLN A 146 14.81 -10.00 -4.50
CA GLN A 146 14.01 -11.20 -4.78
C GLN A 146 14.58 -12.45 -4.08
N GLU A 147 15.90 -12.57 -3.98
CA GLU A 147 16.57 -13.73 -3.38
C GLU A 147 16.86 -13.57 -1.88
N ARG A 148 16.61 -12.39 -1.29
CA ARG A 148 16.79 -12.18 0.14
C ARG A 148 15.71 -12.87 0.98
N ASP A 149 16.10 -13.31 2.17
CA ASP A 149 15.18 -13.85 3.17
C ASP A 149 14.50 -12.73 3.97
N PHE A 150 13.17 -12.67 3.87
CA PHE A 150 12.29 -11.78 4.63
C PHE A 150 11.37 -12.56 5.58
N SER A 151 11.72 -13.77 5.98
CA SER A 151 10.90 -14.60 6.88
C SER A 151 10.55 -13.86 8.18
N SER A 152 11.50 -13.08 8.72
CA SER A 152 11.33 -12.24 9.92
C SER A 152 10.63 -10.90 9.68
N SER A 153 10.40 -10.49 8.43
CA SER A 153 9.63 -9.29 8.08
C SER A 153 8.16 -9.65 7.92
N ALA A 154 7.27 -8.86 8.49
CA ALA A 154 5.83 -9.00 8.31
C ALA A 154 5.36 -8.32 7.01
N SER A 155 6.10 -7.33 6.51
CA SER A 155 5.79 -6.56 5.31
C SER A 155 7.05 -6.08 4.58
N PHE A 156 6.88 -5.70 3.32
CA PHE A 156 7.90 -5.02 2.51
C PHE A 156 7.33 -3.71 1.98
N VAL A 157 8.07 -2.61 2.14
CA VAL A 157 7.68 -1.28 1.66
C VAL A 157 8.80 -0.72 0.80
N CYS A 158 8.47 -0.12 -0.33
CA CYS A 158 9.43 0.55 -1.19
C CYS A 158 8.90 1.89 -1.67
N PHE A 159 9.67 2.94 -1.42
CA PHE A 159 9.46 4.28 -1.95
C PHE A 159 10.46 4.51 -3.07
N VAL A 160 9.98 5.00 -4.21
CA VAL A 160 10.83 5.43 -5.31
C VAL A 160 10.46 6.84 -5.72
N SER A 161 11.44 7.74 -5.64
CA SER A 161 11.33 9.12 -6.09
C SER A 161 12.29 9.34 -7.25
N SER A 162 11.76 9.38 -8.47
CA SER A 162 12.55 9.58 -9.69
C SER A 162 11.75 10.32 -10.77
N HIS A 163 12.41 10.74 -11.84
CA HIS A 163 11.69 11.09 -13.06
C HIS A 163 11.04 9.83 -13.67
N GLY A 164 9.90 10.02 -14.32
CA GLY A 164 9.21 8.96 -15.02
C GLY A 164 8.51 9.47 -16.27
N SER A 165 8.02 8.54 -17.07
CA SER A 165 7.21 8.81 -18.25
C SER A 165 6.38 7.57 -18.58
N SER A 166 5.26 7.77 -19.25
CA SER A 166 4.39 6.69 -19.73
C SER A 166 4.53 6.55 -21.24
N ASP A 167 4.60 5.32 -21.72
CA ASP A 167 4.73 5.04 -23.15
C ASP A 167 3.34 5.02 -23.79
N GLU A 168 3.13 5.84 -24.82
CA GLU A 168 1.82 5.98 -25.50
C GLU A 168 1.38 4.68 -26.20
N GLU A 169 2.33 3.97 -26.82
CA GLU A 169 2.03 2.79 -27.64
C GLU A 169 1.71 1.57 -26.79
N THR A 170 2.48 1.39 -25.71
CA THR A 170 2.40 0.19 -24.86
C THR A 170 1.63 0.40 -23.59
N ASN A 171 1.27 1.64 -23.27
CA ASN A 171 0.63 2.02 -22.02
C ASN A 171 1.43 1.61 -20.76
N LYS A 172 2.75 1.52 -20.88
CA LYS A 172 3.64 1.13 -19.77
C LYS A 172 4.28 2.34 -19.13
N ASP A 173 4.39 2.30 -17.81
CA ASP A 173 5.06 3.32 -17.03
C ASP A 173 6.54 2.97 -16.85
N TYR A 174 7.40 3.99 -16.95
CA TYR A 174 8.85 3.88 -16.84
C TYR A 174 9.40 4.86 -15.82
N MET A 175 10.40 4.42 -15.06
CA MET A 175 11.24 5.27 -14.22
C MET A 175 12.60 5.46 -14.88
N ARG A 176 13.15 6.67 -14.74
CA ARG A 176 14.49 7.02 -15.19
C ARG A 176 15.50 6.72 -14.09
N GLY A 177 16.62 6.09 -14.45
CA GLY A 177 17.81 6.02 -13.61
C GLY A 177 18.81 7.10 -13.98
N MET A 178 19.86 7.22 -13.18
CA MET A 178 20.97 8.11 -13.48
C MET A 178 21.67 7.72 -14.79
N GLU A 179 22.35 8.70 -15.39
CA GLU A 179 23.20 8.41 -16.54
C GLU A 179 24.33 7.46 -16.14
N PRO A 180 24.55 6.37 -16.91
CA PRO A 180 25.64 5.46 -16.64
C PRO A 180 26.99 6.14 -16.86
N ILE A 181 27.93 5.97 -15.93
CA ILE A 181 29.29 6.52 -16.04
C ILE A 181 30.00 5.93 -17.27
N ASN A 182 29.74 4.66 -17.58
CA ASN A 182 30.22 4.00 -18.79
C ASN A 182 29.07 3.38 -19.59
N PRO A 183 28.51 4.11 -20.58
CA PRO A 183 27.37 3.65 -21.38
C PRO A 183 27.62 2.33 -22.14
N ARG A 184 28.88 2.01 -22.46
CA ARG A 184 29.24 0.79 -23.20
C ARG A 184 29.19 -0.47 -22.32
N THR A 185 29.41 -0.34 -21.01
CA THR A 185 29.43 -1.47 -20.06
C THR A 185 28.18 -1.53 -19.17
N GLU A 186 27.47 -0.42 -19.00
CA GLU A 186 26.26 -0.32 -18.18
C GLU A 186 25.01 -0.18 -19.05
N SER A 187 24.31 -1.31 -19.24
CA SER A 187 23.01 -1.42 -19.91
C SER A 187 22.93 -0.88 -21.34
N ALA A 188 24.06 -0.83 -22.06
CA ALA A 188 24.13 -0.29 -23.42
C ALA A 188 23.51 1.12 -23.54
N GLY A 189 23.72 1.97 -22.52
CA GLY A 189 23.21 3.34 -22.48
C GLY A 189 21.72 3.48 -22.13
N LYS A 190 21.06 2.40 -21.72
CA LYS A 190 19.63 2.43 -21.36
C LYS A 190 19.41 3.05 -19.99
N GLN A 191 18.54 4.05 -19.95
CA GLN A 191 18.28 4.86 -18.77
C GLN A 191 16.92 4.57 -18.13
N LEU A 192 16.07 3.74 -18.74
CA LEU A 192 14.72 3.49 -18.24
C LEU A 192 14.55 2.08 -17.68
N ILE A 193 13.71 1.94 -16.66
CA ILE A 193 13.19 0.66 -16.17
C ILE A 193 11.66 0.78 -16.10
N SER A 194 10.93 -0.21 -16.65
CA SER A 194 9.47 -0.23 -16.51
C SER A 194 9.10 -0.55 -15.06
N LEU A 195 7.99 -0.02 -14.56
CA LEU A 195 7.50 -0.35 -13.21
C LEU A 195 7.33 -1.86 -13.01
N GLU A 196 6.76 -2.56 -14.00
CA GLU A 196 6.63 -4.03 -13.99
C GLU A 196 7.96 -4.74 -13.64
N ASN A 197 9.02 -4.49 -14.43
CA ASN A 197 10.36 -5.03 -14.19
C ASN A 197 10.97 -4.63 -12.83
N PHE A 198 10.55 -3.51 -12.26
CA PHE A 198 11.01 -3.06 -10.96
C PHE A 198 10.26 -3.79 -9.83
N THR A 199 8.93 -3.91 -9.92
CA THR A 199 8.06 -4.47 -8.87
C THR A 199 8.07 -6.00 -8.84
N GLU A 200 8.01 -6.64 -10.02
CA GLU A 200 7.81 -8.08 -10.17
C GLU A 200 8.83 -8.93 -9.40
N PRO A 201 10.13 -8.59 -9.31
CA PRO A 201 11.09 -9.35 -8.51
C PRO A 201 10.65 -9.54 -7.05
N ILE A 202 10.09 -8.51 -6.41
CA ILE A 202 9.62 -8.60 -5.02
C ILE A 202 8.37 -9.47 -4.91
N SER A 203 7.46 -9.36 -5.87
CA SER A 203 6.26 -10.22 -5.93
C SER A 203 6.62 -11.71 -6.09
N ASN A 204 7.79 -12.00 -6.66
CA ASN A 204 8.33 -13.35 -6.82
C ASN A 204 9.13 -13.87 -5.61
N ASN A 205 9.40 -13.04 -4.60
CA ASN A 205 10.10 -13.47 -3.39
C ASN A 205 9.27 -14.50 -2.59
N ARG A 206 9.87 -15.66 -2.28
CA ARG A 206 9.17 -16.78 -1.64
C ARG A 206 8.76 -16.50 -0.19
N THR A 207 9.57 -15.74 0.55
CA THR A 207 9.40 -15.47 1.98
C THR A 207 8.46 -14.29 2.27
N LEU A 208 8.08 -13.56 1.22
CA LEU A 208 7.06 -12.50 1.22
C LEU A 208 5.67 -12.96 0.75
N ARG A 209 5.46 -14.26 0.50
CA ARG A 209 4.13 -14.80 0.16
C ARG A 209 3.16 -14.64 1.32
N GLY A 210 1.94 -14.14 1.07
CA GLY A 210 0.96 -13.87 2.11
C GLY A 210 1.28 -12.67 3.00
N LYS A 211 2.23 -11.82 2.59
CA LYS A 211 2.67 -10.62 3.30
C LYS A 211 2.53 -9.39 2.41
N PRO A 212 2.12 -8.23 2.94
CA PRO A 212 1.89 -7.05 2.15
C PRO A 212 3.20 -6.52 1.56
N LYS A 213 3.15 -6.22 0.27
CA LYS A 213 4.20 -5.64 -0.55
C LYS A 213 3.67 -4.30 -1.04
N ILE A 214 4.25 -3.21 -0.57
CA ILE A 214 3.70 -1.87 -0.80
C ILE A 214 4.74 -1.04 -1.55
N PHE A 215 4.33 -0.42 -2.64
CA PHE A 215 5.17 0.42 -3.47
C PHE A 215 4.57 1.81 -3.60
N PHE A 216 5.39 2.83 -3.40
CA PHE A 216 5.04 4.23 -3.59
C PHE A 216 5.91 4.80 -4.71
N TYR A 217 5.27 5.22 -5.80
CA TYR A 217 5.93 5.81 -6.97
C TYR A 217 5.69 7.31 -7.02
N GLN A 218 6.71 8.06 -6.62
CA GLN A 218 6.82 9.48 -6.89
C GLN A 218 7.57 9.65 -8.22
N ALA A 219 6.85 9.55 -9.33
CA ALA A 219 7.37 9.76 -10.67
C ALA A 219 6.30 10.31 -11.62
N CYS A 220 6.71 11.15 -12.57
CA CYS A 220 5.81 11.66 -13.61
C CYS A 220 5.29 10.51 -14.49
N ARG A 221 4.10 10.68 -15.04
CA ARG A 221 3.46 9.72 -15.97
C ARG A 221 3.04 10.42 -17.26
N THR A 222 3.76 11.47 -17.64
CA THR A 222 3.57 12.18 -18.90
C THR A 222 3.86 11.27 -20.09
N PHE A 223 3.04 11.37 -21.13
CA PHE A 223 3.13 10.54 -22.32
C PHE A 223 4.36 10.86 -23.18
N GLN A 224 5.06 9.82 -23.63
CA GLN A 224 6.18 9.88 -24.57
C GLN A 224 6.17 8.63 -25.48
N THR A 225 6.81 8.73 -26.64
CA THR A 225 6.95 7.62 -27.60
C THR A 225 8.35 6.99 -27.55
N GLY A 226 8.43 5.71 -27.91
CA GLY A 226 9.70 4.98 -28.02
C GLY A 226 10.44 4.75 -26.70
N LEU A 227 9.74 4.69 -25.55
CA LEU A 227 10.38 4.47 -24.26
C LEU A 227 10.88 3.03 -24.13
N ARG A 228 10.17 2.07 -24.74
CA ARG A 228 10.53 0.65 -24.70
C ARG A 228 11.95 0.37 -25.22
N GLN A 229 12.42 1.06 -26.26
CA GLN A 229 13.77 0.86 -26.80
C GLN A 229 14.85 1.38 -25.84
N LYS A 230 14.53 2.44 -25.07
CA LYS A 230 15.38 3.10 -24.07
C LYS A 230 15.41 2.37 -22.72
N ALA A 231 14.54 1.36 -22.54
CA ALA A 231 14.42 0.60 -21.31
C ALA A 231 15.33 -0.62 -21.25
N VAL A 232 15.86 -0.90 -20.06
CA VAL A 232 16.61 -2.13 -19.77
C VAL A 232 15.73 -3.33 -20.11
N LYS A 233 16.28 -4.26 -20.91
CA LYS A 233 15.56 -5.46 -21.34
C LYS A 233 15.71 -6.50 -20.24
N THR A 234 14.59 -7.05 -19.78
CA THR A 234 14.58 -8.26 -18.95
C THR A 234 14.47 -9.49 -19.85
N ALA A 235 15.06 -10.60 -19.45
CA ALA A 235 14.93 -11.86 -20.17
C ALA A 235 13.45 -12.24 -20.33
N LYS A 236 13.04 -12.71 -21.53
CA LYS A 236 11.70 -13.28 -21.73
C LYS A 236 11.58 -14.51 -20.82
N ARG A 237 10.70 -14.47 -19.82
CA ARG A 237 10.42 -15.62 -18.96
C ARG A 237 9.16 -16.35 -19.44
N THR A 238 9.25 -17.67 -19.48
CA THR A 238 8.14 -18.59 -19.72
C THR A 238 7.13 -18.46 -18.57
N ARG A 239 5.90 -18.02 -18.88
CA ARG A 239 4.80 -17.92 -17.92
C ARG A 239 4.55 -19.29 -17.30
N GLN A 240 4.72 -19.43 -15.98
CA GLN A 240 4.21 -20.61 -15.28
C GLN A 240 2.72 -20.40 -14.94
N PRO A 241 1.80 -21.28 -15.39
CA PRO A 241 0.36 -21.04 -15.33
C PRO A 241 -0.22 -20.90 -13.91
N ASN A 242 0.48 -21.34 -12.86
CA ASN A 242 -0.05 -21.44 -11.49
C ASN A 242 0.44 -20.37 -10.52
N GLN A 243 1.14 -19.33 -11.00
CA GLN A 243 1.66 -18.29 -10.12
C GLN A 243 0.71 -17.09 -10.11
N ARG A 244 -0.05 -16.88 -9.02
CA ARG A 244 -0.78 -15.62 -8.78
C ARG A 244 0.27 -14.53 -8.50
N GLN A 245 0.82 -13.93 -9.55
CA GLN A 245 2.03 -13.09 -9.49
C GLN A 245 1.86 -11.74 -8.75
N ALA A 246 0.65 -11.35 -8.35
CA ALA A 246 0.38 -10.06 -7.70
C ALA A 246 -0.55 -10.16 -6.48
N ALA A 247 -0.43 -11.23 -5.69
CA ALA A 247 -1.13 -11.29 -4.40
C ALA A 247 -0.43 -10.39 -3.35
N ASP A 248 -1.23 -9.77 -2.48
CA ASP A 248 -0.77 -8.93 -1.38
C ASP A 248 0.08 -7.72 -1.84
N LEU A 249 -0.19 -7.17 -3.03
CA LEU A 249 0.53 -6.03 -3.62
C LEU A 249 -0.33 -4.77 -3.63
N LEU A 250 0.22 -3.66 -3.13
CA LEU A 250 -0.37 -2.33 -3.23
C LEU A 250 0.62 -1.40 -3.93
N GLU A 251 0.23 -0.85 -5.08
CA GLU A 251 1.00 0.17 -5.80
C GLU A 251 0.27 1.51 -5.69
N VAL A 252 0.95 2.51 -5.13
CA VAL A 252 0.44 3.87 -4.93
C VAL A 252 1.26 4.80 -5.81
N HIS A 253 0.58 5.55 -6.68
CA HIS A 253 1.22 6.48 -7.59
C HIS A 253 0.88 7.91 -7.19
N ALA A 254 1.88 8.78 -7.17
CA ALA A 254 1.71 10.18 -6.84
C ALA A 254 0.87 10.97 -7.86
N THR A 255 0.71 10.43 -9.08
CA THR A 255 0.00 11.09 -10.17
C THR A 255 -0.80 10.10 -11.02
N SER A 256 -1.87 10.60 -11.62
CA SER A 256 -2.61 9.91 -12.67
C SER A 256 -1.78 9.78 -13.96
N ARG A 257 -2.13 8.82 -14.82
CA ARG A 257 -1.44 8.66 -16.12
C ARG A 257 -1.73 9.87 -17.00
N GLY A 258 -0.68 10.44 -17.56
CA GLY A 258 -0.74 11.68 -18.33
C GLY A 258 -0.22 12.90 -17.57
N ASP A 259 -0.15 12.84 -16.24
CA ASP A 259 0.18 14.01 -15.41
C ASP A 259 1.66 14.07 -15.01
N ALA A 260 2.12 15.29 -14.74
CA ALA A 260 3.43 15.57 -14.20
C ALA A 260 3.41 15.50 -12.67
N ALA A 261 4.41 14.86 -12.07
CA ALA A 261 4.60 14.82 -10.62
C ALA A 261 5.50 15.97 -10.19
N PHE A 262 4.93 16.96 -9.51
CA PHE A 262 5.66 18.17 -9.10
C PHE A 262 6.46 17.94 -7.80
N ARG A 263 7.68 18.50 -7.74
CA ARG A 263 8.50 18.58 -6.53
C ARG A 263 8.54 20.04 -6.06
N HIS A 264 8.27 20.29 -4.78
CA HIS A 264 8.43 21.60 -4.15
C HIS A 264 9.79 21.70 -3.46
N GLN A 265 10.22 22.91 -3.07
CA GLN A 265 11.52 23.12 -2.38
C GLN A 265 11.63 22.39 -1.03
N LYS A 266 10.49 22.06 -0.40
CA LYS A 266 10.38 21.33 0.88
C LYS A 266 10.08 19.83 0.70
N GLY A 267 10.40 19.26 -0.47
CA GLY A 267 10.03 17.89 -0.81
C GLY A 267 8.85 17.81 -1.77
N THR A 268 8.44 16.59 -2.12
CA THR A 268 7.28 16.33 -2.97
C THR A 268 5.98 16.45 -2.19
N LEU A 269 4.98 17.14 -2.74
CA LEU A 269 3.68 17.30 -2.08
C LEU A 269 3.11 15.94 -1.66
N PHE A 270 3.13 14.98 -2.57
CA PHE A 270 2.65 13.63 -2.31
C PHE A 270 3.32 12.94 -1.10
N LEU A 271 4.66 12.92 -1.00
CA LEU A 271 5.32 12.23 0.12
C LEU A 271 5.17 12.99 1.44
N GLN A 272 5.17 14.32 1.41
CA GLN A 272 4.98 15.13 2.60
C GLN A 272 3.56 14.96 3.16
N GLU A 273 2.53 15.10 2.32
CA GLU A 273 1.14 14.90 2.71
C GLU A 273 0.87 13.45 3.13
N PHE A 274 1.42 12.46 2.40
CA PHE A 274 1.31 11.07 2.80
C PHE A 274 1.89 10.82 4.21
N CYS A 275 3.06 11.39 4.52
CA CYS A 275 3.65 11.24 5.86
C CYS A 275 2.79 11.91 6.94
N GLN A 276 2.16 13.04 6.64
CA GLN A 276 1.24 13.72 7.54
C GLN A 276 -0.03 12.90 7.78
N TYR A 277 -0.66 12.37 6.72
CA TYR A 277 -1.85 11.52 6.82
C TYR A 277 -1.54 10.21 7.55
N MET A 278 -0.36 9.63 7.32
CA MET A 278 0.11 8.50 8.11
C MET A 278 0.18 8.86 9.60
N TRP A 279 0.77 10.00 9.96
CA TRP A 279 0.83 10.43 11.36
C TRP A 279 -0.55 10.60 12.01
N GLU A 280 -1.52 11.14 11.26
CA GLU A 280 -2.85 11.42 11.77
C GLU A 280 -3.73 10.17 11.92
N TYR A 281 -3.61 9.21 11.01
CA TYR A 281 -4.58 8.10 10.88
C TYR A 281 -3.98 6.70 11.09
N MET A 282 -2.67 6.54 11.29
CA MET A 282 -2.02 5.22 11.41
C MET A 282 -2.55 4.33 12.53
N ASP A 283 -3.04 4.93 13.63
CA ASP A 283 -3.55 4.18 14.79
C ASP A 283 -5.03 3.81 14.66
N THR A 284 -5.75 4.43 13.72
CA THR A 284 -7.22 4.33 13.61
C THR A 284 -7.67 3.69 12.30
N GLU A 285 -6.87 3.75 11.24
CA GLU A 285 -7.27 3.35 9.89
C GLU A 285 -6.31 2.35 9.23
N HIS A 286 -6.81 1.65 8.21
CA HIS A 286 -5.97 0.80 7.38
C HIS A 286 -5.19 1.64 6.38
N LEU A 287 -3.96 1.21 6.03
CA LEU A 287 -3.12 1.94 5.08
C LEU A 287 -3.82 2.27 3.77
N ARG A 288 -4.72 1.40 3.30
CA ARG A 288 -5.50 1.65 2.08
C ARG A 288 -6.43 2.85 2.24
N ASP A 289 -7.13 2.94 3.37
CA ASP A 289 -8.06 4.04 3.68
C ASP A 289 -7.29 5.36 3.79
N ILE A 290 -6.11 5.35 4.43
CA ILE A 290 -5.22 6.52 4.52
C ILE A 290 -4.80 7.00 3.12
N VAL A 291 -4.46 6.07 2.22
CA VAL A 291 -4.11 6.40 0.83
C VAL A 291 -5.30 6.93 0.05
N ASP A 292 -6.49 6.36 0.24
CA ASP A 292 -7.70 6.83 -0.44
C ASP A 292 -8.08 8.25 0.06
N ARG A 293 -7.95 8.54 1.37
CA ARG A 293 -8.12 9.91 1.91
C ARG A 293 -7.13 10.91 1.34
N LEU A 294 -5.87 10.51 1.19
CA LEU A 294 -4.85 11.35 0.57
C LEU A 294 -5.23 11.66 -0.89
N ALA A 295 -5.72 10.66 -1.63
CA ALA A 295 -6.16 10.85 -3.00
C ALA A 295 -7.34 11.82 -3.09
N ASP A 296 -8.31 11.73 -2.18
CA ASP A 296 -9.45 12.66 -2.10
C ASP A 296 -9.02 14.09 -1.74
N HIS A 297 -7.95 14.25 -0.95
CA HIS A 297 -7.42 15.57 -0.59
C HIS A 297 -6.63 16.24 -1.72
N LEU A 298 -5.94 15.45 -2.55
CA LEU A 298 -5.08 15.95 -3.63
C LEU A 298 -5.83 16.23 -4.95
N ASN A 299 -7.11 15.82 -5.06
CA ASN A 299 -7.99 16.07 -6.21
C ASN A 299 -8.86 17.31 -6.02
#